data_AF-A0A519HRF1-F1
#
_entry.id   AF-A0A519HRF1-F1
#
_cell.length_a   1.000
_cell.length_b   1.000
_cell.length_c   1.000
_cell.angle_alpha   90.00
_cell.angle_beta   90.00
_cell.angle_gamma   90.00
#
_symmetry.space_group_name_H-M   'P 1'
#
loop_
_entity.id
_entity.type
_entity.pdbx_description
1 polymer ?
#
loop_
_entity_poly.entity_id
_entity_poly.type
_entity_poly.pdbx_seq_one_letter_code
_entity_poly.pdbx_strand_id
1 'polypeptide(L)'
;MNRLLVDADSLTRLLAERTPRPRPIKAVDGLQPCQRVNDAVRDGSSWPAGGAVAGAAYGEMFATLAPDRAAEARRIGREVGLSRAVCRMNWPADVADGAVLGQRLFAAESSPAFTADVEAARAEVAAARAEGLTNPGCAAERRALAQAGRGATSEP
;
A
#
# COMPACT_ATOMS: atom_id res chain seq x y z
N MET A 1 -6.17 9.84 -11.39
CA MET A 1 -6.00 8.52 -10.73
C MET A 1 -6.95 8.22 -9.55
N ASN A 2 -8.18 8.73 -9.49
CA ASN A 2 -9.10 8.33 -8.40
C ASN A 2 -9.64 6.89 -8.56
N ARG A 3 -9.68 6.37 -9.80
CA ARG A 3 -10.24 5.04 -10.14
C ARG A 3 -9.60 3.91 -9.35
N LEU A 4 -8.28 3.76 -9.44
CA LEU A 4 -7.55 2.67 -8.76
C LEU A 4 -7.78 2.66 -7.25
N LEU A 5 -7.95 3.83 -6.62
CA LEU A 5 -8.28 3.91 -5.19
C LEU A 5 -9.70 3.45 -4.92
N VAL A 6 -10.67 3.90 -5.72
CA VAL A 6 -12.08 3.50 -5.62
C VAL A 6 -12.23 2.00 -5.85
N ASP A 7 -11.51 1.42 -6.81
CA ASP A 7 -11.56 -0.01 -7.10
C ASP A 7 -10.94 -0.84 -5.96
N ALA A 8 -9.81 -0.38 -5.40
CA ALA A 8 -9.17 -1.01 -4.25
C ALA A 8 -10.06 -0.98 -3.00
N ASP A 9 -10.71 0.15 -2.72
CA ASP A 9 -11.66 0.29 -1.62
C ASP A 9 -12.90 -0.61 -1.82
N SER A 10 -13.50 -0.54 -3.01
CA SER A 10 -14.70 -1.33 -3.35
C SER A 10 -14.45 -2.84 -3.23
N LEU A 11 -13.31 -3.32 -3.75
CA LEU A 11 -12.89 -4.71 -3.62
C LEU A 11 -12.71 -5.10 -2.15
N THR A 12 -12.00 -4.27 -1.38
CA THR A 12 -11.71 -4.53 0.03
C THR A 12 -13.00 -4.60 0.84
N ARG A 13 -13.91 -3.64 0.65
CA ARG A 13 -15.20 -3.58 1.33
C ARG A 13 -16.06 -4.81 1.02
N LEU A 14 -16.17 -5.16 -0.26
CA LEU A 14 -16.94 -6.33 -0.68
C LEU A 14 -16.44 -7.62 -0.01
N LEU A 15 -15.12 -7.82 0.05
CA LEU A 15 -14.52 -8.99 0.69
C LEU A 15 -14.68 -8.97 2.21
N ALA A 16 -14.50 -7.80 2.84
CA ALA A 16 -14.69 -7.62 4.27
C ALA A 16 -16.13 -7.89 4.73
N GLU A 17 -17.12 -7.49 3.93
CA GLU A 17 -18.54 -7.75 4.19
C GLU A 17 -18.88 -9.25 4.09
N ARG A 18 -18.23 -9.98 3.17
CA ARG A 18 -18.46 -11.43 2.96
C ARG A 18 -17.71 -12.32 3.94
N THR A 19 -16.55 -11.88 4.42
CA THR A 19 -15.68 -12.67 5.30
C THR A 19 -15.11 -11.78 6.40
N PRO A 20 -15.97 -11.35 7.35
CA PRO A 20 -15.54 -10.46 8.41
C PRO A 20 -14.54 -11.19 9.32
N ARG A 21 -13.40 -10.53 9.58
CA ARG A 21 -12.38 -11.02 10.50
C ARG A 21 -12.05 -9.94 11.53
N PRO A 22 -12.12 -10.20 12.84
CA PRO A 22 -11.75 -9.21 13.85
C PRO A 22 -10.29 -8.75 13.70
N ARG A 23 -10.04 -7.45 13.91
CA ARG A 23 -8.67 -6.90 13.96
C ARG A 23 -7.90 -7.43 15.17
N PRO A 24 -6.55 -7.45 15.13
CA PRO A 24 -5.73 -7.82 16.28
C PRO A 24 -6.10 -7.01 17.54
N ILE A 25 -6.29 -5.69 17.41
CA ILE A 25 -6.66 -4.78 18.51
C ILE A 25 -8.08 -4.99 19.07
N LYS A 26 -8.90 -5.80 18.41
CA LYS A 26 -10.23 -6.21 18.89
C LYS A 26 -10.21 -7.63 19.45
N ALA A 27 -9.42 -8.51 18.84
CA ALA A 27 -9.35 -9.92 19.19
C ALA A 27 -8.40 -10.22 20.36
N VAL A 28 -7.42 -9.34 20.62
CA VAL A 28 -6.41 -9.52 21.67
C VAL A 28 -6.55 -8.42 22.71
N ASP A 29 -6.90 -8.82 23.92
CA ASP A 29 -7.09 -7.89 25.04
C ASP A 29 -5.80 -7.11 25.34
N GLY A 30 -5.97 -5.82 25.64
CA GLY A 30 -4.87 -4.92 25.95
C GLY A 30 -4.01 -4.50 24.75
N LEU A 31 -4.21 -5.07 23.55
CA LEU A 31 -3.41 -4.74 22.39
C LEU A 31 -3.75 -3.35 21.85
N GLN A 32 -2.78 -2.43 21.93
CA GLN A 32 -2.95 -1.03 21.47
C GLN A 32 -2.37 -0.82 20.07
N PRO A 33 -3.07 -0.10 19.17
CA PRO A 33 -2.53 0.30 17.87
C PRO A 33 -1.49 1.43 18.01
N CYS A 34 -0.70 1.64 16.96
CA CYS A 34 0.24 2.77 16.86
C CYS A 34 -0.43 4.10 16.47
N GLN A 35 -1.76 4.12 16.35
CA GLN A 35 -2.56 5.27 15.90
C GLN A 35 -3.83 5.40 16.74
N ARG A 36 -4.41 6.60 16.81
CA ARG A 36 -5.73 6.79 17.43
C ARG A 36 -6.79 6.17 16.53
N VAL A 37 -7.69 5.39 17.11
CA VAL A 37 -8.80 4.74 16.40
C VAL A 37 -10.10 4.97 17.18
N ASN A 38 -11.21 5.11 16.46
CA ASN A 38 -12.55 5.06 17.04
C ASN A 38 -13.09 3.61 17.01
N ASP A 39 -14.27 3.41 17.60
CA ASP A 39 -14.89 2.08 17.69
C ASP A 39 -15.21 1.51 16.32
N ALA A 40 -15.67 2.32 15.36
CA ALA A 40 -15.94 1.87 14.00
C ALA A 40 -14.69 1.28 13.31
N VAL A 41 -13.52 1.90 13.49
CA VAL A 41 -12.26 1.37 12.95
C VAL A 41 -11.82 0.11 13.71
N ARG A 42 -11.98 0.10 15.04
CA ARG A 42 -11.60 -1.04 15.89
C ARG A 42 -12.43 -2.29 15.57
N ASP A 43 -13.74 -2.10 15.38
CA ASP A 43 -14.70 -3.17 15.14
C ASP A 43 -14.82 -3.56 13.65
N GLY A 44 -14.24 -2.77 12.75
CA GLY A 44 -14.19 -3.10 11.32
C GLY A 44 -13.34 -4.34 11.00
N SER A 45 -13.53 -4.92 9.81
CA SER A 45 -12.80 -6.14 9.41
C SER A 45 -11.30 -5.91 9.21
N SER A 46 -10.52 -6.92 9.59
CA SER A 46 -9.09 -7.06 9.37
C SER A 46 -8.76 -7.62 7.99
N TRP A 47 -9.62 -8.48 7.43
CA TRP A 47 -9.36 -9.15 6.16
C TRP A 47 -10.28 -8.65 5.03
N PRO A 48 -9.73 -8.44 3.82
CA PRO A 48 -8.29 -8.31 3.55
C PRO A 48 -7.75 -6.98 4.11
N ALA A 49 -6.43 -6.85 4.25
CA ALA A 49 -5.86 -5.60 4.70
C ALA A 49 -5.94 -4.53 3.59
N GLY A 50 -6.96 -3.66 3.62
CA GLY A 50 -7.17 -2.62 2.60
C GLY A 50 -5.96 -1.72 2.33
N GLY A 51 -5.20 -1.37 3.37
CA GLY A 51 -3.94 -0.63 3.19
C GLY A 51 -2.88 -1.40 2.40
N ALA A 52 -2.84 -2.73 2.51
CA ALA A 52 -1.95 -3.57 1.70
C ALA A 52 -2.47 -3.75 0.26
N VAL A 53 -3.80 -3.83 0.07
CA VAL A 53 -4.42 -3.84 -1.28
C VAL A 53 -4.07 -2.55 -2.02
N ALA A 54 -4.33 -1.39 -1.41
CA ALA A 54 -4.01 -0.11 -2.01
C ALA A 54 -2.49 0.06 -2.22
N GLY A 55 -1.67 -0.27 -1.21
CA GLY A 55 -0.22 -0.17 -1.30
C GLY A 55 0.37 -0.99 -2.46
N ALA A 56 -0.09 -2.24 -2.64
CA ALA A 56 0.37 -3.09 -3.72
C ALA A 56 -0.11 -2.60 -5.11
N ALA A 57 -1.38 -2.20 -5.24
CA ALA A 57 -1.92 -1.69 -6.50
C ALA A 57 -1.19 -0.41 -6.96
N TYR A 58 -0.97 0.54 -6.04
CA TYR A 58 -0.21 1.75 -6.34
C TYR A 58 1.28 1.48 -6.57
N GLY A 59 1.86 0.49 -5.89
CA GLY A 59 3.23 0.05 -6.13
C GLY A 59 3.44 -0.42 -7.58
N GLU A 60 2.51 -1.20 -8.12
CA GLU A 60 2.55 -1.63 -9.53
C GLU A 60 2.29 -0.47 -10.51
N MET A 61 1.36 0.42 -10.18
CA MET A 61 1.09 1.62 -10.97
C MET A 61 2.35 2.50 -11.08
N PHE A 62 2.98 2.84 -9.97
CA PHE A 62 4.21 3.64 -10.00
C PHE A 62 5.38 2.91 -10.66
N ALA A 63 5.46 1.57 -10.54
CA ALA A 63 6.42 0.78 -11.29
C ALA A 63 6.19 0.86 -12.81
N THR A 64 4.95 1.01 -13.24
CA THR A 64 4.58 1.19 -14.66
C THR A 64 4.89 2.61 -15.15
N LEU A 65 4.69 3.62 -14.30
CA LEU A 65 4.98 5.02 -14.61
C LEU A 65 6.49 5.33 -14.60
N ALA A 66 7.25 4.67 -13.72
CA ALA A 66 8.68 4.86 -13.52
C ALA A 66 9.43 3.52 -13.53
N PRO A 67 9.63 2.89 -14.71
CA PRO A 67 10.25 1.57 -14.81
C PRO A 67 11.66 1.49 -14.22
N ASP A 68 12.44 2.57 -14.32
CA ASP A 68 13.78 2.71 -13.74
C ASP A 68 13.78 2.69 -12.19
N ARG A 69 12.61 2.89 -11.56
CA ARG A 69 12.41 2.85 -10.10
C ARG A 69 11.40 1.77 -9.69
N ALA A 70 11.07 0.83 -10.57
CA ALA A 70 10.01 -0.15 -10.34
C ALA A 70 10.20 -0.98 -9.06
N ALA A 71 11.42 -1.45 -8.80
CA ALA A 71 11.71 -2.22 -7.58
C ALA A 71 11.44 -1.41 -6.31
N GLU A 72 11.81 -0.13 -6.32
CA GLU A 72 11.64 0.79 -5.19
C GLU A 72 10.16 1.14 -4.99
N ALA A 73 9.44 1.45 -6.06
CA ALA A 73 8.00 1.72 -6.01
C ALA A 73 7.21 0.53 -5.40
N ARG A 74 7.49 -0.69 -5.88
CA ARG A 74 6.89 -1.92 -5.33
C ARG A 74 7.30 -2.14 -3.88
N ARG A 75 8.54 -1.83 -3.51
CA ARG A 75 9.02 -1.95 -2.12
C ARG A 75 8.25 -1.00 -1.21
N ILE A 76 8.10 0.27 -1.57
CA ILE A 76 7.30 1.24 -0.82
C ILE A 76 5.85 0.75 -0.68
N GLY A 77 5.25 0.24 -1.76
CA GLY A 77 3.91 -0.35 -1.71
C GLY A 77 3.78 -1.50 -0.70
N ARG A 78 4.79 -2.38 -0.60
CA ARG A 78 4.85 -3.43 0.42
C ARG A 78 5.00 -2.86 1.84
N GLU A 79 5.83 -1.85 2.04
CA GLU A 79 6.00 -1.21 3.35
C GLU A 79 4.71 -0.56 3.86
N VAL A 80 3.90 0.03 2.96
CA VAL A 80 2.56 0.53 3.30
C VAL A 80 1.70 -0.60 3.86
N GLY A 81 1.71 -1.79 3.24
CA GLY A 81 1.02 -2.97 3.76
C GLY A 81 1.58 -3.45 5.10
N LEU A 82 2.90 -3.60 5.22
CA LEU A 82 3.57 -4.04 6.45
C LEU A 82 3.31 -3.12 7.64
N SER A 83 3.21 -1.81 7.40
CA SER A 83 2.88 -0.82 8.43
C SER A 83 1.57 -1.16 9.15
N ARG A 84 0.62 -1.81 8.47
CA ARG A 84 -0.67 -2.22 9.05
C ARG A 84 -0.51 -3.31 10.09
N ALA A 85 0.39 -4.26 9.87
CA ALA A 85 0.72 -5.30 10.84
C ALA A 85 1.53 -4.75 12.01
N VAL A 86 2.54 -3.91 11.74
CA VAL A 86 3.33 -3.22 12.77
C VAL A 86 2.43 -2.37 13.68
N CYS A 87 1.46 -1.67 13.08
CA CYS A 87 0.49 -0.88 13.81
C CYS A 87 -0.65 -1.70 14.44
N ARG A 88 -0.58 -3.04 14.35
CA ARG A 88 -1.54 -4.01 14.91
C ARG A 88 -2.97 -3.88 14.36
N MET A 89 -3.14 -3.21 13.22
CA MET A 89 -4.44 -3.00 12.60
C MET A 89 -4.91 -4.20 11.78
N ASN A 90 -3.98 -5.01 11.29
CA ASN A 90 -4.27 -6.16 10.45
C ASN A 90 -3.34 -7.33 10.84
N TRP A 91 -3.81 -8.57 10.69
CA TRP A 91 -2.95 -9.73 10.87
C TRP A 91 -1.90 -9.80 9.74
N PRO A 92 -0.69 -10.35 9.97
CA PRO A 92 0.30 -10.53 8.91
C PRO A 92 -0.23 -11.30 7.69
N ALA A 93 -1.06 -12.32 7.90
CA ALA A 93 -1.71 -13.07 6.82
C ALA A 93 -2.65 -12.17 5.98
N ASP A 94 -3.42 -11.28 6.61
CA ASP A 94 -4.33 -10.37 5.90
C ASP A 94 -3.56 -9.34 5.07
N VAL A 95 -2.37 -8.95 5.52
CA VAL A 95 -1.44 -8.09 4.77
C VAL A 95 -0.89 -8.83 3.55
N ALA A 96 -0.49 -10.09 3.70
CA ALA A 96 -0.01 -10.91 2.59
C ALA A 96 -1.11 -11.10 1.53
N ASP A 97 -2.32 -11.47 1.95
CA ASP A 97 -3.47 -11.61 1.05
C ASP A 97 -3.82 -10.29 0.37
N GLY A 98 -3.83 -9.18 1.12
CA GLY A 98 -4.07 -7.85 0.58
C GLY A 98 -3.06 -7.47 -0.50
N ALA A 99 -1.78 -7.78 -0.31
CA ALA A 99 -0.75 -7.51 -1.32
C ALA A 99 -1.00 -8.28 -2.63
N VAL A 100 -1.36 -9.56 -2.54
CA VAL A 100 -1.70 -10.39 -3.72
C VAL A 100 -2.95 -9.84 -4.43
N LEU A 101 -3.98 -9.46 -3.67
CA LEU A 101 -5.21 -8.89 -4.23
C LEU A 101 -4.94 -7.56 -4.95
N GLY A 102 -4.12 -6.67 -4.37
CA GLY A 102 -3.77 -5.40 -4.99
C GLY A 102 -3.00 -5.55 -6.31
N GLN A 103 -2.06 -6.51 -6.37
CA GLN A 103 -1.35 -6.83 -7.62
C GLN A 103 -2.30 -7.36 -8.70
N ARG A 104 -3.22 -8.26 -8.31
CA ARG A 104 -4.22 -8.82 -9.24
C ARG A 104 -5.21 -7.76 -9.71
N LEU A 105 -5.63 -6.87 -8.83
CA LEU A 105 -6.50 -5.75 -9.19
C LEU A 105 -5.85 -4.87 -10.25
N PHE A 106 -4.60 -4.44 -10.02
CA PHE A 106 -3.88 -3.64 -11.01
C PHE A 106 -3.69 -4.38 -12.33
N ALA A 107 -3.34 -5.67 -12.30
CA ALA A 107 -3.17 -6.47 -13.51
C ALA A 107 -4.48 -6.71 -14.28
N ALA A 108 -5.63 -6.68 -13.59
CA ALA A 108 -6.95 -6.83 -14.20
C ALA A 108 -7.49 -5.53 -14.78
N GLU A 109 -6.87 -4.38 -14.46
CA GLU A 109 -7.32 -3.09 -14.97
C GLU A 109 -6.93 -2.95 -16.45
N SER A 110 -7.95 -2.96 -17.30
CA SER A 110 -7.78 -2.89 -18.75
C SER A 110 -8.73 -1.90 -19.42
N SER A 111 -9.39 -1.02 -18.65
CA SER A 111 -10.35 -0.09 -19.23
C SER A 111 -9.63 0.97 -20.07
N PRO A 112 -10.19 1.38 -21.24
CA PRO A 112 -9.57 2.43 -22.06
C PRO A 112 -9.35 3.74 -21.30
N ALA A 113 -10.23 4.03 -20.35
CA ALA A 113 -10.14 5.23 -19.54
C ALA A 113 -9.04 5.15 -18.48
N PHE A 114 -8.77 3.98 -17.90
CA PHE A 114 -7.59 3.80 -17.05
C PHE A 114 -6.29 3.91 -17.85
N THR A 115 -6.23 3.32 -19.05
CA THR A 115 -5.08 3.47 -19.94
C THR A 115 -4.80 4.94 -20.24
N ALA A 116 -5.84 5.74 -20.50
CA ALA A 116 -5.70 7.18 -20.69
C ALA A 116 -5.16 7.89 -19.44
N ASP A 117 -5.65 7.53 -18.24
CA ASP A 117 -5.14 8.07 -16.98
C ASP A 117 -3.64 7.73 -16.78
N VAL A 118 -3.21 6.50 -17.11
CA VAL A 118 -1.81 6.07 -16.99
C VAL A 118 -0.89 6.83 -17.95
N GLU A 119 -1.31 7.05 -19.20
CA GLU A 119 -0.50 7.79 -20.17
C GLU A 119 -0.42 9.29 -19.83
N ALA A 120 -1.50 9.89 -19.33
CA ALA A 120 -1.46 11.25 -18.80
C ALA A 120 -0.49 11.36 -17.61
N ALA A 121 -0.56 10.43 -16.66
CA ALA A 121 0.35 10.39 -15.52
C ALA A 121 1.82 10.15 -15.92
N ARG A 122 2.07 9.40 -17.00
CA ARG A 122 3.42 9.22 -17.52
C ARG A 122 4.01 10.56 -17.99
N ALA A 123 3.21 11.39 -18.67
CA ALA A 123 3.62 12.72 -19.08
C ALA A 123 3.91 13.64 -17.87
N GLU A 124 3.08 13.59 -16.84
CA GLU A 124 3.29 14.34 -15.58
C GLU A 124 4.59 13.94 -14.88
N VAL A 125 4.87 12.64 -14.76
CA VAL A 125 6.10 12.13 -14.15
C VAL A 125 7.34 12.55 -14.96
N ALA A 126 7.25 12.53 -16.30
CA ALA A 126 8.34 12.98 -17.16
C ALA A 126 8.62 14.48 -16.99
N ALA A 127 7.58 15.31 -16.95
CA ALA A 127 7.70 16.75 -16.73
C ALA A 127 8.32 17.06 -15.35
N ALA A 128 7.80 16.43 -14.29
CA ALA A 128 8.33 16.61 -12.93
C ALA A 128 9.81 16.25 -12.81
N ARG A 129 10.26 15.22 -13.54
CA ARG A 129 11.68 14.82 -13.61
C ARG A 129 12.53 15.84 -14.36
N ALA A 130 12.03 16.37 -15.49
CA ALA A 130 12.74 17.37 -16.28
C ALA A 130 12.94 18.69 -15.51
N GLU A 131 11.94 19.07 -14.69
CA GLU A 131 12.00 20.25 -13.82
C GLU A 131 12.85 20.03 -12.55
N GLY A 132 13.27 18.78 -12.27
CA GLY A 132 14.04 18.46 -11.07
C GLY A 132 13.25 18.63 -9.77
N LEU A 133 11.92 18.48 -9.82
CA LEU A 133 11.08 18.64 -8.64
C LEU A 133 11.47 17.61 -7.56
N THR A 134 11.65 18.08 -6.33
CA THR A 134 11.94 17.23 -5.16
C THR A 134 10.95 17.52 -4.04
N ASN A 135 10.66 16.51 -3.22
CA ASN A 135 9.90 16.67 -1.99
C ASN A 135 10.86 16.50 -0.79
N PRO A 136 10.83 17.39 0.23
CA PRO A 136 11.60 17.21 1.47
C PRO A 136 11.40 15.84 2.13
N GLY A 137 10.18 15.28 2.02
CA GLY A 137 9.85 13.93 2.45
C GLY A 137 10.69 12.84 1.78
N CYS A 138 11.06 13.00 0.51
CA CYS A 138 11.94 12.03 -0.17
C CYS A 138 13.34 11.98 0.47
N ALA A 139 13.83 13.08 1.03
CA ALA A 139 15.12 13.08 1.73
C ALA A 139 15.04 12.36 3.09
N ALA A 140 13.96 12.58 3.85
CA ALA A 140 13.72 11.88 5.11
C ALA A 140 13.49 10.38 4.90
N GLU A 141 12.69 10.03 3.88
CA GLU A 141 12.42 8.65 3.47
C GLU A 141 13.72 7.93 3.08
N ARG A 142 14.55 8.51 2.20
CA ARG A 142 15.86 7.93 1.84
C ARG A 142 16.74 7.65 3.06
N ARG A 143 16.74 8.52 4.07
CA ARG A 143 17.50 8.31 5.31
C ARG A 143 16.96 7.14 6.11
N ALA A 144 15.64 7.07 6.32
CA ALA A 144 15.00 5.99 7.07
C ALA A 144 15.22 4.62 6.41
N LEU A 145 15.07 4.56 5.08
CA LEU A 145 15.25 3.32 4.31
C LEU A 145 16.70 2.86 4.25
N ALA A 146 17.66 3.79 4.15
CA ALA A 146 19.07 3.47 4.19
C ALA A 146 19.55 2.96 5.56
N GLN A 147 18.78 3.18 6.63
CA GLN A 147 19.07 2.64 7.97
C GLN A 147 18.51 1.22 8.12
N ALA A 148 17.32 0.94 7.59
CA ALA A 148 16.73 -0.40 7.62
C ALA A 148 17.58 -1.45 6.88
N GLY A 149 18.26 -1.07 5.80
CA GLY A 149 19.19 -1.95 5.07
C GLY A 149 20.50 -2.27 5.82
N ARG A 150 20.86 -1.52 6.87
CA ARG A 150 22.07 -1.77 7.69
C ARG A 150 21.83 -2.69 8.87
N GLY A 151 20.57 -2.89 9.27
CA GLY A 151 20.18 -3.85 10.32
C GLY A 151 20.15 -5.30 9.83
N ALA A 152 20.24 -5.53 8.52
CA ALA A 152 20.24 -6.87 7.92
C ALA A 152 21.67 -7.44 7.72
N THR A 153 22.72 -6.71 8.09
CA THR A 153 24.12 -7.18 8.02
C THR A 153 24.70 -7.49 9.41
N SER A 154 23.89 -8.04 10.31
CA SER A 154 24.39 -8.72 11.50
C SER A 154 24.25 -10.23 11.33
N GLU A 155 25.31 -10.87 10.85
CA GLU A 155 25.69 -12.23 11.21
C GLU A 155 27.23 -12.31 11.15
N PRO A 156 27.88 -13.22 11.91
CA PRO A 156 27.32 -14.28 12.75
C PRO A 156 27.33 -13.98 14.26
#